data_AF-A0A2R6A5U3-F1
#
_entry.id   AF-A0A2R6A5U3-F1
#
_cell.length_a   1.000
_cell.length_b   1.000
_cell.length_c   1.000
_cell.angle_alpha   90.00
_cell.angle_beta   90.00
_cell.angle_gamma   90.00
#
_symmetry.space_group_name_H-M   'P 1'
#
loop_
_entity.id
_entity.type
_entity.pdbx_description
1 polymer ?
#
loop_
_entity_poly.entity_id
_entity_poly.type
_entity_poly.pdbx_seq_one_letter_code
_entity_poly.pdbx_strand_id
1 'polypeptide(L)'
;DPRLDVRYVEGKDPLKVVVDSVLKIPLGSRLVTLFPEKLVIACTQKANKEKAEELKKRGVTLVFCGDGEHVDLPLLFEKLYQMGVRRALVEGGGELNWHLLKHALIHEIQLTIAPFIVGGRNAKTPVEGEGFPNIREGFKLKLASVDTQDDEVVLRYFVIY
;
A
#
# COMPACT_ATOMS: atom_id res chain seq x y z
N ASP A 1 -7.81 -2.44 -11.74
CA ASP A 1 -7.63 -3.89 -11.53
C ASP A 1 -6.19 -4.30 -11.86
N PRO A 2 -5.25 -4.07 -10.92
CA PRO A 2 -3.82 -4.35 -11.10
C PRO A 2 -3.53 -5.85 -10.95
N ARG A 3 -2.32 -6.28 -11.37
CA ARG A 3 -1.83 -7.65 -11.10
C ARG A 3 -0.77 -7.70 -10.00
N LEU A 4 0.00 -6.62 -9.78
CA LEU A 4 1.07 -6.53 -8.77
C LEU A 4 2.11 -7.67 -8.85
N ASP A 5 2.49 -8.02 -10.07
CA ASP A 5 3.45 -9.09 -10.40
C ASP A 5 4.69 -8.51 -11.11
N VAL A 6 5.81 -9.23 -11.01
CA VAL A 6 7.07 -8.85 -11.64
C VAL A 6 7.02 -9.26 -13.12
N ARG A 7 7.20 -8.31 -14.04
CA ARG A 7 7.04 -8.55 -15.50
C ARG A 7 8.22 -8.13 -16.35
N TYR A 8 8.85 -7.01 -16.00
CA TYR A 8 9.85 -6.36 -16.85
C TYR A 8 11.28 -6.77 -16.52
N VAL A 9 11.44 -7.59 -15.47
CA VAL A 9 12.73 -8.12 -15.02
C VAL A 9 12.55 -9.56 -14.57
N GLU A 10 13.63 -10.33 -14.55
CA GLU A 10 13.64 -11.64 -13.91
C GLU A 10 13.53 -11.50 -12.39
N GLY A 11 12.69 -12.33 -11.76
CA GLY A 11 12.52 -12.27 -10.31
C GLY A 11 11.38 -13.13 -9.78
N LYS A 12 11.33 -13.26 -8.45
CA LYS A 12 10.23 -13.93 -7.76
C LYS A 12 9.07 -12.96 -7.55
N ASP A 13 7.88 -13.43 -7.88
CA ASP A 13 6.65 -12.72 -7.60
C ASP A 13 6.43 -12.56 -6.08
N PRO A 14 6.27 -11.34 -5.55
CA PRO A 14 6.10 -11.09 -4.12
C PRO A 14 4.72 -11.52 -3.62
N LEU A 15 4.58 -11.56 -2.29
CA LEU A 15 3.26 -11.54 -1.65
C LEU A 15 2.56 -10.23 -2.01
N LYS A 16 1.28 -10.34 -2.36
CA LYS A 16 0.42 -9.21 -2.73
C LYS A 16 -0.43 -8.89 -1.51
N VAL A 17 -0.33 -7.68 -0.96
CA VAL A 17 -1.09 -7.27 0.23
C VAL A 17 -2.09 -6.19 -0.17
N VAL A 18 -3.37 -6.40 0.17
CA VAL A 18 -4.45 -5.43 -0.04
C VAL A 18 -5.02 -5.03 1.32
N VAL A 19 -5.10 -3.71 1.57
CA VAL A 19 -5.81 -3.15 2.73
C VAL A 19 -7.25 -2.88 2.33
N ASP A 20 -8.19 -3.66 2.87
CA ASP A 20 -9.61 -3.59 2.52
C ASP A 20 -10.48 -3.95 3.74
N SER A 21 -10.82 -2.93 4.54
CA SER A 21 -11.52 -3.10 5.82
C SER A 21 -12.72 -4.02 5.78
N VAL A 22 -13.53 -3.94 4.71
CA VAL A 22 -14.82 -4.62 4.60
C VAL A 22 -14.90 -5.60 3.42
N LEU A 23 -13.75 -5.96 2.83
CA LEU A 23 -13.65 -6.85 1.68
C LEU A 23 -14.45 -6.36 0.47
N LYS A 24 -14.30 -5.09 0.07
CA LYS A 24 -14.89 -4.54 -1.17
C LYS A 24 -14.31 -5.17 -2.45
N ILE A 25 -13.10 -5.72 -2.40
CA ILE A 25 -12.41 -6.33 -3.55
C ILE A 25 -13.32 -7.29 -4.34
N PRO A 26 -13.48 -7.11 -5.66
CA PRO A 26 -14.30 -8.03 -6.45
C PRO A 26 -13.70 -9.44 -6.49
N LEU A 27 -14.55 -10.46 -6.38
CA LEU A 27 -14.13 -11.87 -6.50
C LEU A 27 -13.56 -12.21 -7.88
N GLY A 28 -13.94 -11.44 -8.90
CA GLY A 28 -13.40 -11.53 -10.27
C GLY A 28 -12.18 -10.65 -10.53
N SER A 29 -11.63 -9.95 -9.52
CA SER A 29 -10.43 -9.13 -9.71
C SER A 29 -9.24 -9.99 -10.14
N ARG A 30 -8.29 -9.40 -10.86
CA ARG A 30 -7.07 -10.09 -11.32
C ARG A 30 -6.26 -10.63 -10.15
N LEU A 31 -6.24 -9.96 -9.01
CA LEU A 31 -5.54 -10.43 -7.82
C LEU A 31 -6.13 -11.74 -7.28
N VAL A 32 -7.46 -11.82 -7.18
CA VAL A 32 -8.15 -13.01 -6.66
C VAL A 32 -8.11 -14.16 -7.66
N THR A 33 -8.19 -13.88 -8.96
CA THR A 33 -8.28 -14.92 -9.99
C THR A 33 -6.92 -15.45 -10.45
N LEU A 34 -5.89 -14.60 -10.53
CA LEU A 34 -4.57 -15.00 -11.04
C LEU A 34 -3.57 -15.36 -9.93
N PHE A 35 -3.72 -14.80 -8.73
CA PHE A 35 -2.74 -14.93 -7.65
C PHE A 35 -3.32 -15.22 -6.26
N PRO A 36 -4.38 -16.05 -6.11
CA PRO A 36 -5.04 -16.20 -4.82
C PRO A 36 -4.10 -16.67 -3.71
N GLU A 37 -3.26 -17.67 -3.98
CA GLU A 37 -2.30 -18.26 -3.03
C GLU A 37 -1.21 -17.28 -2.56
N LYS A 38 -0.99 -16.19 -3.31
CA LYS A 38 -0.02 -15.12 -2.97
C LYS A 38 -0.70 -13.85 -2.50
N LEU A 39 -2.03 -13.84 -2.40
CA LEU A 39 -2.82 -12.69 -2.01
C LEU A 39 -3.15 -12.75 -0.52
N VAL A 40 -2.74 -11.69 0.18
CA VAL A 40 -3.11 -11.40 1.56
C VAL A 40 -4.06 -10.20 1.53
N ILE A 41 -5.23 -10.34 2.12
CA ILE A 41 -6.15 -9.21 2.31
C ILE A 41 -6.28 -8.92 3.79
N ALA A 42 -5.86 -7.72 4.18
CA ALA A 42 -6.03 -7.18 5.51
C ALA A 42 -7.42 -6.55 5.63
N CYS A 43 -8.23 -7.01 6.57
CA CYS A 43 -9.58 -6.52 6.81
C CYS A 43 -9.84 -6.38 8.32
N THR A 44 -10.96 -5.75 8.69
CA THR A 44 -11.35 -5.64 10.11
C THR A 44 -12.32 -6.76 10.48
N GLN A 45 -12.60 -6.91 11.77
CA GLN A 45 -13.61 -7.86 12.26
C GLN A 45 -15.03 -7.57 11.74
N LYS A 46 -15.27 -6.39 11.16
CA LYS A 46 -16.54 -5.99 10.55
C LYS A 46 -16.71 -6.46 9.10
N ALA A 47 -15.70 -7.12 8.53
CA ALA A 47 -15.76 -7.64 7.17
C ALA A 47 -16.91 -8.65 6.95
N ASN A 48 -17.44 -8.67 5.72
CA ASN A 48 -18.50 -9.61 5.34
C ASN A 48 -18.00 -11.06 5.46
N LYS A 49 -18.61 -11.84 6.36
CA LYS A 49 -18.20 -13.22 6.67
C LYS A 49 -18.39 -14.18 5.48
N GLU A 50 -19.49 -14.06 4.73
CA GLU A 50 -19.74 -14.92 3.57
C GLU A 50 -18.67 -14.71 2.49
N LYS A 51 -18.35 -13.45 2.20
CA LYS A 51 -17.31 -13.10 1.25
C LYS A 51 -15.92 -13.50 1.74
N ALA A 52 -15.67 -13.40 3.04
CA ALA A 52 -14.42 -13.87 3.64
C ALA A 52 -14.23 -15.38 3.41
N GLU A 53 -15.27 -16.18 3.64
CA GLU A 53 -15.21 -17.63 3.39
C GLU A 53 -15.03 -17.95 1.90
N GLU A 54 -15.70 -17.22 1.01
CA GLU A 54 -15.52 -17.39 -0.44
C GLU A 54 -14.08 -17.06 -0.89
N LEU A 55 -13.48 -16.00 -0.35
CA LEU A 55 -12.08 -15.64 -0.63
C LEU A 55 -11.11 -16.72 -0.11
N LYS A 56 -11.30 -17.21 1.12
CA LYS A 56 -10.49 -18.29 1.69
C LYS A 56 -10.58 -19.57 0.86
N LYS A 57 -11.78 -19.96 0.41
CA LYS A 57 -11.98 -21.13 -0.47
C LYS A 57 -11.21 -21.05 -1.78
N ARG A 58 -10.92 -19.82 -2.25
CA ARG A 58 -10.13 -19.58 -3.45
C ARG A 58 -8.62 -19.64 -3.22
N GLY A 59 -8.17 -19.80 -1.96
CA GLY A 59 -6.75 -19.79 -1.59
C GLY A 59 -6.25 -18.43 -1.07
N VAL A 60 -7.13 -17.43 -0.94
CA VAL A 60 -6.74 -16.10 -0.44
C VAL A 60 -6.50 -16.14 1.06
N THR A 61 -5.36 -15.61 1.51
CA THR A 61 -5.08 -15.44 2.94
C THR A 61 -5.76 -14.19 3.47
N LEU A 62 -6.59 -14.32 4.51
CA LEU A 62 -7.20 -13.19 5.18
C LEU A 62 -6.53 -12.91 6.52
N VAL A 63 -6.21 -11.64 6.74
CA VAL A 63 -5.60 -11.17 7.97
C VAL A 63 -6.55 -10.16 8.62
N PHE A 64 -7.13 -10.54 9.74
CA PHE A 64 -7.99 -9.64 10.51
C PHE A 64 -7.15 -8.74 11.42
N CYS A 65 -7.27 -7.43 11.24
CA CYS A 65 -6.51 -6.39 11.93
C CYS A 65 -7.46 -5.29 12.43
N GLY A 66 -7.72 -5.30 13.74
CA GLY A 66 -8.61 -4.34 14.39
C GLY A 66 -10.10 -4.72 14.30
N ASP A 67 -10.87 -4.15 15.22
CA ASP A 67 -12.33 -4.26 15.35
C ASP A 67 -13.06 -2.97 14.89
N GLY A 68 -12.31 -1.92 14.57
CA GLY A 68 -12.80 -0.64 14.08
C GLY A 68 -13.24 -0.64 12.61
N GLU A 69 -13.46 0.58 12.09
CA GLU A 69 -13.82 0.83 10.68
C GLU A 69 -12.63 0.70 9.71
N HIS A 70 -11.42 0.93 10.23
CA HIS A 70 -10.18 0.90 9.47
C HIS A 70 -9.29 -0.23 9.94
N VAL A 71 -8.53 -0.79 9.01
CA VAL A 71 -7.48 -1.78 9.30
C VAL A 71 -6.44 -1.14 10.21
N ASP A 72 -6.13 -1.82 11.30
CA ASP A 72 -5.00 -1.47 12.16
C ASP A 72 -3.69 -1.76 11.40
N LEU A 73 -3.05 -0.70 10.90
CA LEU A 73 -1.83 -0.79 10.08
C LEU A 73 -0.62 -1.28 10.89
N PRO A 74 -0.33 -0.78 12.11
CA PRO A 74 0.70 -1.38 12.97
C PRO A 74 0.53 -2.89 13.14
N LEU A 75 -0.68 -3.35 13.48
CA LEU A 75 -0.98 -4.78 13.65
C LEU A 75 -0.81 -5.55 12.33
N LEU A 76 -1.22 -4.97 11.20
CA LEU A 76 -0.97 -5.58 9.89
C LEU A 76 0.53 -5.80 9.65
N PHE A 77 1.36 -4.78 9.87
CA PHE A 77 2.80 -4.89 9.65
C PHE A 77 3.46 -5.90 10.59
N GLU A 78 3.00 -6.01 11.84
CA GLU A 78 3.44 -7.06 12.77
C GLU A 78 3.11 -8.46 12.21
N LYS A 79 1.89 -8.68 11.74
CA LYS A 79 1.48 -9.98 11.17
C LYS A 79 2.23 -10.30 9.89
N LEU A 80 2.46 -9.32 9.01
CA LEU A 80 3.30 -9.51 7.82
C LEU A 80 4.72 -9.90 8.22
N TYR A 81 5.28 -9.28 9.26
CA TYR A 81 6.59 -9.65 9.78
C TYR A 81 6.63 -11.11 10.29
N GLN A 82 5.59 -11.54 11.01
CA GLN A 82 5.44 -12.93 11.45
C GLN A 82 5.31 -13.91 10.27
N MET A 83 4.71 -13.49 9.15
CA MET A 83 4.65 -14.24 7.89
C MET A 83 5.99 -14.27 7.11
N GLY A 84 7.06 -13.69 7.66
CA GLY A 84 8.39 -13.66 7.04
C GLY A 84 8.62 -12.47 6.12
N VAL A 85 7.68 -11.52 6.02
CA VAL A 85 7.89 -10.29 5.26
C VAL A 85 8.92 -9.43 6.00
N ARG A 86 9.93 -8.95 5.27
CA ARG A 86 10.99 -8.08 5.81
C ARG A 86 11.09 -6.75 5.08
N ARG A 87 10.59 -6.71 3.85
CA ARG A 87 10.54 -5.51 2.99
C ARG A 87 9.20 -5.52 2.28
N ALA A 88 8.55 -4.37 2.23
CA ALA A 88 7.32 -4.15 1.49
C ALA A 88 7.49 -2.94 0.59
N LEU A 89 7.05 -3.07 -0.66
CA LEU A 89 6.85 -1.93 -1.56
C LEU A 89 5.40 -1.50 -1.44
N VAL A 90 5.18 -0.22 -1.12
CA VAL A 90 3.84 0.36 -1.01
C VAL A 90 3.62 1.29 -2.20
N GLU A 91 2.60 0.98 -3.01
CA GLU A 91 2.27 1.73 -4.24
C GLU A 91 1.05 2.65 -4.08
N GLY A 92 0.63 2.94 -2.84
CA GLY A 92 -0.49 3.83 -2.54
C GLY A 92 -1.83 3.13 -2.29
N GLY A 93 -2.97 3.84 -2.30
CA GLY A 93 -3.15 5.25 -2.66
C GLY A 93 -2.79 6.27 -1.58
N GLY A 94 -3.02 7.57 -1.86
CA GLY A 94 -2.59 8.68 -1.00
C GLY A 94 -3.13 8.64 0.43
N GLU A 95 -4.36 8.14 0.65
CA GLU A 95 -4.92 7.94 1.99
C GLU A 95 -4.15 6.88 2.78
N LEU A 96 -3.82 5.74 2.15
CA LEU A 96 -3.02 4.71 2.80
C LEU A 96 -1.61 5.24 3.12
N ASN A 97 -1.00 5.97 2.18
CA ASN A 97 0.31 6.58 2.38
C ASN A 97 0.32 7.53 3.59
N TRP A 98 -0.73 8.34 3.76
CA TRP A 98 -0.89 9.22 4.92
C TRP A 98 -0.85 8.44 6.23
N HIS A 99 -1.69 7.41 6.37
CA HIS A 99 -1.77 6.64 7.60
C HIS A 99 -0.49 5.85 7.87
N LEU A 100 0.18 5.31 6.84
CA LEU A 100 1.48 4.65 7.01
C LEU A 100 2.57 5.61 7.51
N LEU A 101 2.62 6.83 6.97
CA LEU A 101 3.55 7.86 7.46
C LEU A 101 3.22 8.26 8.90
N LYS A 102 1.94 8.49 9.22
CA LYS A 102 1.45 8.85 10.57
C LYS A 102 1.79 7.80 11.62
N HIS A 103 1.81 6.53 11.24
CA HIS A 103 2.18 5.40 12.11
C HIS A 103 3.67 5.03 12.08
N ALA A 104 4.51 5.84 11.44
CA ALA A 104 5.95 5.59 11.31
C ALA A 104 6.33 4.26 10.62
N LEU A 105 5.53 3.83 9.63
CA LEU A 105 5.70 2.55 8.91
C LEU A 105 6.44 2.68 7.58
N ILE A 106 6.85 3.88 7.18
CA ILE A 106 7.58 4.14 5.93
C ILE A 106 9.02 4.52 6.24
N HIS A 107 9.97 3.76 5.71
CA HIS A 107 11.40 4.02 5.90
C HIS A 107 11.99 4.86 4.77
N GLU A 108 11.58 4.57 3.53
CA GLU A 108 12.07 5.19 2.31
C GLU A 108 10.88 5.55 1.41
N ILE A 109 10.98 6.69 0.73
CA ILE A 109 10.06 7.12 -0.33
C ILE A 109 10.84 7.24 -1.63
N GLN A 110 10.34 6.58 -2.68
CA GLN A 110 10.77 6.80 -4.06
C GLN A 110 9.66 7.53 -4.80
N LEU A 111 9.93 8.74 -5.25
CA LEU A 111 8.99 9.61 -5.95
C LEU A 111 9.47 9.83 -7.38
N THR A 112 8.62 9.47 -8.35
CA THR A 112 8.88 9.74 -9.77
C THR A 112 8.07 10.96 -10.19
N ILE A 113 8.74 11.98 -10.73
CA ILE A 113 8.14 13.18 -11.30
C ILE A 113 8.23 13.06 -12.81
N ALA A 114 7.09 12.84 -13.45
CA ALA A 114 6.96 12.77 -14.90
C ALA A 114 6.71 14.16 -15.53
N PRO A 115 7.05 14.39 -16.81
CA PRO A 115 6.95 15.70 -17.47
C PRO A 115 5.51 16.05 -17.89
N PHE A 116 4.52 15.77 -17.03
CA PHE A 116 3.10 15.99 -17.28
C PHE A 116 2.48 16.90 -16.21
N ILE A 117 1.59 17.79 -16.65
CA ILE A 117 0.78 18.64 -15.77
C ILE A 117 -0.69 18.31 -16.00
N VAL A 118 -1.34 17.73 -15.00
CA VAL A 118 -2.77 17.37 -15.07
C VAL A 118 -3.66 18.46 -14.46
N GLY A 119 -3.21 19.09 -13.37
CA GLY A 119 -4.03 20.03 -12.59
C GLY A 119 -5.23 19.37 -11.91
N GLY A 120 -6.11 20.18 -11.31
CA GLY A 120 -7.35 19.73 -10.68
C GLY A 120 -7.33 19.78 -9.14
N ARG A 121 -8.25 20.54 -8.55
CA ARG A 121 -8.35 20.73 -7.09
C ARG A 121 -8.60 19.42 -6.32
N ASN A 122 -9.30 18.47 -6.95
CA ASN A 122 -9.66 17.19 -6.35
C ASN A 122 -8.87 16.02 -6.97
N ALA A 123 -7.79 16.32 -7.70
CA ALA A 123 -6.92 15.29 -8.26
C ALA A 123 -6.22 14.54 -7.13
N LYS A 124 -5.93 13.26 -7.38
CA LYS A 124 -5.20 12.41 -6.42
C LYS A 124 -3.76 12.89 -6.26
N THR A 125 -3.30 12.97 -5.02
CA THR A 125 -1.94 13.37 -4.65
C THR A 125 -1.16 12.17 -4.09
N PRO A 126 0.19 12.24 -4.02
CA PRO A 126 1.00 11.16 -3.45
C PRO A 126 0.67 10.82 -1.99
N VAL A 127 0.28 11.82 -1.20
CA VAL A 127 -0.20 11.68 0.19
C VAL A 127 -1.47 12.53 0.32
N GLU A 128 -2.55 11.90 0.81
CA GLU A 128 -3.85 12.54 1.09
C GLU A 128 -4.07 12.60 2.62
N GLY A 129 -5.24 12.20 3.12
CA GLY A 129 -5.56 12.21 4.55
C GLY A 129 -5.84 13.60 5.12
N GLU A 130 -5.80 13.67 6.46
CA GLU A 130 -6.10 14.89 7.23
C GLU A 130 -5.07 16.01 6.96
N GLY A 131 -3.82 15.62 6.70
CA GLY A 131 -2.71 16.55 6.55
C GLY A 131 -2.31 17.23 7.86
N PHE A 132 -1.34 18.14 7.76
CA PHE A 132 -0.91 18.99 8.86
C PHE A 132 -1.24 20.45 8.55
N PRO A 133 -1.53 21.29 9.57
CA PRO A 133 -1.87 22.69 9.35
C PRO A 133 -0.69 23.53 8.84
N ASN A 134 0.55 23.08 9.05
CA ASN A 134 1.76 23.76 8.59
C ASN A 134 2.92 22.79 8.30
N ILE A 135 3.91 23.28 7.56
CA ILE A 135 5.06 22.47 7.10
C ILE A 135 5.98 21.99 8.23
N ARG A 136 6.01 22.69 9.38
CA ARG A 136 6.91 22.34 10.49
C ARG A 136 6.46 21.08 11.23
N GLU A 137 5.16 20.81 11.19
CA GLU A 137 4.54 19.57 11.71
C GLU A 137 4.56 18.43 10.69
N GLY A 138 4.91 18.72 9.43
CA GLY A 138 4.99 17.73 8.37
C GLY A 138 6.11 16.72 8.55
N PHE A 139 5.98 15.60 7.85
CA PHE A 139 7.01 14.55 7.83
C PHE A 139 8.32 15.10 7.25
N LYS A 140 9.39 14.99 8.01
CA LYS A 140 10.73 15.41 7.57
C LYS A 140 11.33 14.34 6.69
N LEU A 141 11.88 14.76 5.55
CA LEU A 141 12.53 13.87 4.60
C LEU A 141 13.99 14.29 4.41
N LYS A 142 14.88 13.31 4.29
CA LYS A 142 16.28 13.51 3.92
C LYS A 142 16.51 12.95 2.52
N LEU A 143 16.91 13.81 1.59
CA LEU A 143 17.25 13.40 0.23
C LEU A 143 18.42 12.41 0.26
N ALA A 144 18.23 11.28 -0.40
CA ALA A 144 19.21 10.20 -0.50
C ALA A 144 19.83 10.14 -1.91
N SER A 145 19.03 10.27 -2.96
CA SER A 145 19.51 10.38 -4.34
C SER A 145 18.54 11.13 -5.24
N VAL A 146 19.07 11.65 -6.35
CA VAL A 146 18.33 12.22 -7.47
C VAL A 146 18.87 11.52 -8.70
N ASP A 147 17.97 10.88 -9.44
CA ASP A 147 18.28 10.13 -10.65
C ASP A 147 17.35 10.60 -11.78
N THR A 148 17.80 10.51 -13.02
CA THR A 148 16.99 10.83 -14.20
C THR A 148 16.82 9.57 -15.06
N GLN A 149 15.60 9.29 -15.48
CA GLN A 149 15.25 8.18 -16.37
C GLN A 149 14.42 8.76 -17.51
N ASP A 150 14.97 8.78 -18.73
CA ASP A 150 14.38 9.51 -19.85
C ASP A 150 14.05 10.97 -19.48
N ASP A 151 12.79 11.38 -19.60
CA ASP A 151 12.29 12.72 -19.23
C ASP A 151 11.74 12.80 -17.78
N GLU A 152 11.96 11.77 -16.96
CA GLU A 152 11.49 11.69 -15.58
C GLU A 152 12.60 11.91 -14.56
N VAL A 153 12.24 12.48 -13.41
CA VAL A 153 13.13 12.61 -12.25
C VAL A 153 12.68 11.64 -11.16
N VAL A 154 13.58 10.78 -10.71
CA VAL A 154 13.36 9.87 -9.59
C VAL A 154 14.09 10.41 -8.36
N LEU A 155 13.32 10.72 -7.32
CA LEU A 155 13.83 11.20 -6.05
C LEU A 155 13.71 10.11 -5.00
N ARG A 156 14.79 9.84 -4.28
CA ARG A 156 14.78 8.92 -3.14
C ARG A 156 14.99 9.68 -1.84
N TYR A 157 14.11 9.48 -0.87
CA TYR A 157 14.16 10.11 0.44
C TYR A 157 14.09 9.09 1.56
N PHE A 158 14.83 9.30 2.64
CA PHE A 158 14.58 8.65 3.92
C PHE A 158 13.63 9.49 4.77
N VAL A 159 12.69 8.84 5.44
CA VAL A 159 11.80 9.51 6.39
C VAL A 159 12.52 9.67 7.73
N ILE A 160 12.42 10.86 8.32
CA ILE A 160 13.02 11.19 9.61
C ILE A 160 11.89 11.36 10.63
N TYR A 161 11.89 10.46 11.62
CA TYR A 161 10.97 10.48 12.76
C TYR A 161 11.62 11.15 13.98
#